data_AF-A0A2D5AUM5-F1
#
_entry.id   AF-A0A2D5AUM5-F1
#
_cell.length_a   1.000
_cell.length_b   1.000
_cell.length_c   1.000
_cell.angle_alpha   90.00
_cell.angle_beta   90.00
_cell.angle_gamma   90.00
#
_symmetry.space_group_name_H-M   'P 1'
#
loop_
_entity.id
_entity.type
_entity.pdbx_description
1 polymer ?
#
loop_
_entity_poly.entity_id
_entity_poly.type
_entity_poly.pdbx_seq_one_letter_code
_entity_poly.pdbx_strand_id
1 'polypeptide(L)'
;MHYKKNSVVLASALGVLTVVAAVGNAQGGLAAHGPLNDFGFPSYYEDHAGLRLDQCIDQDDPLCGIPVADFLAGAPDVAAGNFFGESFYWLAVSTMNIPDRGDALLVLAVEAVWGNPTEAVQDGDQTVFSRLRIRLNGDGFEAGLYSIETPYGRFEFEAPAVTAGRIINFTSDCLHVIQPAPGPQFLCGSLPDGPDANYFSTPLGFLDDGTSAPEVAPNGPDFLTWDPTIAPQAPTGYIGDPAVPHPVVGATPGNSNHFRVLGPGFDQTTDLFSVMGRKAEFTLDVSPGTAGVANTLTATGSSGRGAVAFFVGTDLGVTNLPLPSCPGLALGTTGNLFIGFNLANNVGRAQLTATPPADIVGLTFHLQALDLRGCATSNVRSVTF
;
A
#
# COMPACT_ATOMS: atom_id res chain seq x y z
N MET A 1 -42.22 6.04 -15.79
CA MET A 1 -42.66 5.41 -17.05
C MET A 1 -42.08 4.01 -17.11
N HIS A 2 -42.91 3.01 -17.43
CA HIS A 2 -42.55 1.60 -17.52
C HIS A 2 -41.49 1.32 -18.59
N TYR A 3 -40.56 0.40 -18.31
CA TYR A 3 -39.90 -0.40 -19.35
C TYR A 3 -40.00 -1.88 -18.99
N LYS A 4 -40.86 -2.61 -19.74
CA LYS A 4 -40.81 -4.07 -19.88
C LYS A 4 -39.68 -4.41 -20.84
N LYS A 5 -38.73 -5.26 -20.43
CA LYS A 5 -37.82 -5.98 -21.33
C LYS A 5 -38.21 -7.46 -21.32
N ASN A 6 -38.72 -7.94 -22.45
CA ASN A 6 -38.67 -9.36 -22.79
C ASN A 6 -37.22 -9.67 -23.16
N SER A 7 -36.59 -10.62 -22.47
CA SER A 7 -35.31 -11.19 -22.92
C SER A 7 -35.30 -12.67 -22.59
N VAL A 8 -34.96 -13.43 -23.62
CA VAL A 8 -34.87 -14.89 -23.67
C VAL A 8 -33.87 -15.37 -22.61
N VAL A 9 -34.29 -16.31 -21.77
CA VAL A 9 -33.42 -16.99 -20.80
C VAL A 9 -32.58 -18.01 -21.55
N LEU A 10 -31.32 -17.69 -21.85
CA LEU A 10 -30.28 -18.72 -21.95
C LEU A 10 -29.79 -18.99 -20.54
N ALA A 11 -30.05 -20.19 -20.03
CA ALA A 11 -29.53 -20.63 -18.75
C ALA A 11 -28.02 -20.88 -18.87
N SER A 12 -27.21 -19.88 -18.50
CA SER A 12 -25.81 -20.10 -18.15
C SER A 12 -25.77 -20.72 -16.74
N ALA A 13 -25.32 -21.96 -16.64
CA ALA A 13 -25.11 -22.63 -15.37
C ALA A 13 -24.04 -21.89 -14.55
N LEU A 14 -24.46 -21.06 -13.60
CA LEU A 14 -23.59 -20.61 -12.52
C LEU A 14 -23.36 -21.82 -11.60
N GLY A 15 -22.19 -22.44 -11.71
CA GLY A 15 -21.71 -23.35 -10.66
C GLY A 15 -21.55 -22.56 -9.37
N VAL A 16 -22.28 -22.93 -8.32
CA VAL A 16 -22.07 -22.41 -6.97
C VAL A 16 -20.73 -22.98 -6.49
N LEU A 17 -19.71 -22.11 -6.42
CA LEU A 17 -18.43 -22.41 -5.80
C LEU A 17 -18.60 -22.29 -4.29
N THR A 18 -18.67 -23.39 -3.57
CA THR A 18 -18.69 -23.38 -2.10
C THR A 18 -17.25 -23.17 -1.61
N VAL A 19 -17.00 -22.03 -0.96
CA VAL A 19 -15.75 -21.81 -0.24
C VAL A 19 -15.84 -22.65 1.05
N VAL A 20 -15.04 -23.71 1.15
CA VAL A 20 -14.78 -24.36 2.43
C VAL A 20 -13.82 -23.43 3.18
N ALA A 21 -14.14 -23.12 4.44
CA ALA A 21 -13.53 -22.05 5.23
C ALA A 21 -12.01 -21.88 4.99
N ALA A 22 -11.59 -20.64 4.70
CA ALA A 22 -10.18 -20.28 4.73
C ALA A 22 -9.69 -20.41 6.18
N VAL A 23 -8.82 -21.38 6.44
CA VAL A 23 -8.04 -21.46 7.69
C VAL A 23 -6.81 -20.57 7.51
N GLY A 24 -6.89 -19.33 7.97
CA GLY A 24 -5.82 -18.35 7.83
C GLY A 24 -5.60 -17.65 9.16
N ASN A 25 -4.48 -17.92 9.84
CA ASN A 25 -4.13 -17.26 11.11
C ASN A 25 -4.47 -15.76 11.11
N ALA A 26 -5.31 -15.27 12.03
CA ALA A 26 -5.75 -13.88 12.07
C ALA A 26 -4.58 -12.88 11.87
N GLN A 27 -4.67 -12.04 10.83
CA GLN A 27 -3.70 -10.98 10.55
C GLN A 27 -4.30 -9.59 10.80
N GLY A 28 -3.47 -8.67 11.31
CA GLY A 28 -3.81 -7.26 11.40
C GLY A 28 -3.73 -6.58 10.03
N GLY A 29 -4.58 -5.58 9.78
CA GLY A 29 -4.46 -4.68 8.63
C GLY A 29 -3.20 -3.81 8.68
N LEU A 30 -2.99 -2.93 7.70
CA LEU A 30 -1.84 -2.01 7.65
C LEU A 30 -1.74 -1.14 8.92
N ALA A 31 -0.51 -0.79 9.31
CA ALA A 31 -0.22 -0.15 10.59
C ALA A 31 -0.67 1.31 10.68
N ALA A 32 -0.55 2.08 9.59
CA ALA A 32 -0.98 3.48 9.53
C ALA A 32 -1.22 3.95 8.09
N HIS A 33 -1.74 5.17 7.96
CA HIS A 33 -1.80 5.90 6.70
C HIS A 33 -1.43 7.37 6.91
N GLY A 34 -1.01 8.03 5.83
CA GLY A 34 -0.65 9.46 5.82
C GLY A 34 -1.84 10.40 5.76
N PRO A 35 -1.62 11.72 5.89
CA PRO A 35 -2.64 12.74 5.58
C PRO A 35 -3.05 12.67 4.11
N LEU A 36 -4.18 13.27 3.76
CA LEU A 36 -4.57 13.38 2.36
C LEU A 36 -3.56 14.23 1.56
N ASN A 37 -3.23 13.76 0.36
CA ASN A 37 -2.46 14.46 -0.65
C ASN A 37 -3.35 15.48 -1.41
N ASP A 38 -2.76 16.20 -2.37
CA ASP A 38 -3.45 17.22 -3.17
C ASP A 38 -4.61 16.67 -4.01
N PHE A 39 -4.72 15.35 -4.14
CA PHE A 39 -5.74 14.64 -4.93
C PHE A 39 -6.81 13.96 -4.06
N GLY A 40 -6.77 14.16 -2.74
CA GLY A 40 -7.77 13.61 -1.80
C GLY A 40 -7.52 12.16 -1.38
N PHE A 41 -6.39 11.56 -1.74
CA PHE A 41 -5.99 10.22 -1.33
C PHE A 41 -4.95 10.27 -0.20
N PRO A 42 -4.81 9.25 0.67
CA PRO A 42 -3.70 9.16 1.61
C PRO A 42 -2.34 9.40 0.95
N SER A 43 -1.45 10.15 1.58
CA SER A 43 -0.10 10.37 1.07
C SER A 43 0.77 9.11 1.18
N TYR A 44 0.45 8.20 2.10
CA TYR A 44 1.11 6.89 2.20
C TYR A 44 0.24 5.87 2.94
N TYR A 45 0.59 4.60 2.82
CA TYR A 45 0.24 3.53 3.77
C TYR A 45 1.50 2.95 4.41
N GLU A 46 1.43 2.63 5.70
CA GLU A 46 2.51 2.06 6.50
C GLU A 46 2.16 0.63 6.91
N ASP A 47 3.10 -0.29 6.79
CA ASP A 47 2.98 -1.66 7.26
C ASP A 47 3.54 -1.85 8.69
N HIS A 48 3.41 -3.04 9.29
CA HIS A 48 3.85 -3.26 10.67
C HIS A 48 5.37 -3.31 10.85
N ALA A 49 6.11 -3.50 9.77
CA ALA A 49 7.57 -3.31 9.72
C ALA A 49 7.99 -1.82 9.66
N GLY A 50 7.04 -0.89 9.50
CA GLY A 50 7.29 0.55 9.40
C GLY A 50 7.67 1.02 8.00
N LEU A 51 7.56 0.16 6.99
CA LEU A 51 7.74 0.53 5.59
C LEU A 51 6.52 1.32 5.14
N ARG A 52 6.78 2.45 4.47
CA ARG A 52 5.76 3.34 3.93
C ARG A 52 5.82 3.38 2.43
N LEU A 53 4.67 3.22 1.81
CA LEU A 53 4.53 3.34 0.36
C LEU A 53 3.56 4.46 0.02
N ASP A 54 3.95 5.33 -0.91
CA ASP A 54 3.09 6.39 -1.43
C ASP A 54 2.41 5.97 -2.74
N GLN A 55 1.46 6.79 -3.18
CA GLN A 55 0.66 6.51 -4.36
C GLN A 55 1.51 6.70 -5.62
N CYS A 56 1.60 5.66 -6.44
CA CYS A 56 2.25 5.69 -7.74
C CYS A 56 1.35 6.41 -8.76
N ILE A 57 1.59 7.71 -8.96
CA ILE A 57 0.82 8.62 -9.83
C ILE A 57 1.69 9.39 -10.83
N ASP A 58 2.97 9.03 -10.93
CA ASP A 58 3.87 9.59 -11.93
C ASP A 58 3.91 8.67 -13.16
N GLN A 59 3.25 9.10 -14.23
CA GLN A 59 3.16 8.33 -15.48
C GLN A 59 4.47 8.30 -16.28
N ASP A 60 5.42 9.20 -15.99
CA ASP A 60 6.73 9.21 -16.64
C ASP A 60 7.72 8.26 -15.93
N ASP A 61 7.36 7.80 -14.72
CA ASP A 61 8.13 6.82 -13.97
C ASP A 61 7.69 5.38 -14.31
N PRO A 62 8.52 4.58 -15.01
CA PRO A 62 8.17 3.21 -15.35
C PRO A 62 8.00 2.29 -14.14
N LEU A 63 8.55 2.65 -12.97
CA LEU A 63 8.42 1.88 -11.73
C LEU A 63 7.05 2.08 -11.06
N CYS A 64 6.29 3.11 -11.44
CA CYS A 64 4.88 3.27 -11.07
C CYS A 64 3.96 2.29 -11.82
N GLY A 65 4.43 1.65 -12.91
CA GLY A 65 3.69 0.58 -13.60
C GLY A 65 2.37 1.01 -14.26
N ILE A 66 2.19 2.31 -14.50
CA ILE A 66 0.97 2.85 -15.11
C ILE A 66 0.91 2.43 -16.59
N PRO A 67 -0.16 1.75 -17.05
CA PRO A 67 -0.30 1.41 -18.46
C PRO A 67 -0.37 2.66 -19.34
N VAL A 68 0.33 2.65 -20.48
CA VAL A 68 0.33 3.79 -21.43
C VAL A 68 -1.07 4.18 -21.90
N ALA A 69 -2.00 3.22 -21.93
CA ALA A 69 -3.40 3.46 -22.28
C ALA A 69 -4.13 4.37 -21.27
N ASP A 70 -3.63 4.46 -20.04
CA ASP A 70 -4.23 5.18 -18.92
C ASP A 70 -3.53 6.53 -18.65
N PHE A 71 -2.58 6.94 -19.51
CA PHE A 71 -1.87 8.21 -19.37
C PHE A 71 -2.83 9.41 -19.49
N LEU A 72 -2.62 10.38 -18.62
CA LEU A 72 -3.43 11.59 -18.54
C LEU A 72 -3.09 12.59 -19.64
N ALA A 73 -4.11 13.31 -20.09
CA ALA A 73 -3.94 14.43 -21.01
C ALA A 73 -3.53 15.68 -20.21
N GLY A 74 -2.25 15.77 -19.84
CA GLY A 74 -1.70 16.88 -19.06
C GLY A 74 -1.60 16.58 -17.56
N ALA A 75 -1.45 17.63 -16.75
CA ALA A 75 -1.25 17.48 -15.31
C ALA A 75 -2.49 16.88 -14.62
N PRO A 76 -2.32 16.02 -13.60
CA PRO A 76 -3.45 15.49 -12.84
C PRO A 76 -4.29 16.60 -12.20
N ASP A 77 -5.60 16.54 -12.40
CA ASP A 77 -6.59 17.48 -11.86
C ASP A 77 -7.91 16.74 -11.62
N VAL A 78 -8.13 16.35 -10.37
CA VAL A 78 -9.34 15.62 -9.94
C VAL A 78 -10.61 16.45 -10.15
N ALA A 79 -10.56 17.76 -9.93
CA ALA A 79 -11.71 18.64 -10.08
C ALA A 79 -12.15 18.75 -11.54
N ALA A 80 -11.22 18.61 -12.49
CA ALA A 80 -11.49 18.55 -13.92
C ALA A 80 -11.87 17.14 -14.42
N GLY A 81 -11.84 16.12 -13.55
CA GLY A 81 -12.02 14.72 -13.93
C GLY A 81 -10.82 14.11 -14.66
N ASN A 82 -9.65 14.76 -14.62
CA ASN A 82 -8.41 14.32 -15.27
C ASN A 82 -7.50 13.62 -14.25
N PHE A 83 -7.80 12.36 -13.94
CA PHE A 83 -6.98 11.53 -13.05
C PHE A 83 -7.04 10.07 -13.48
N PHE A 84 -6.17 9.22 -12.92
CA PHE A 84 -6.17 7.79 -13.21
C PHE A 84 -7.45 7.14 -12.66
N GLY A 85 -8.03 6.21 -13.43
CA GLY A 85 -9.20 5.44 -12.98
C GLY A 85 -8.86 4.51 -11.81
N GLU A 86 -7.67 3.92 -11.86
CA GLU A 86 -7.06 3.13 -10.79
C GLU A 86 -5.61 3.58 -10.62
N SER A 87 -5.11 3.56 -9.38
CA SER A 87 -3.69 3.78 -9.05
C SER A 87 -3.34 2.98 -7.81
N PHE A 88 -2.05 2.83 -7.50
CA PHE A 88 -1.62 1.85 -6.49
C PHE A 88 -0.61 2.46 -5.52
N TYR A 89 -0.71 2.08 -4.26
CA TYR A 89 0.37 2.24 -3.27
C TYR A 89 1.30 1.05 -3.29
N TRP A 90 0.73 -0.13 -3.57
CA TRP A 90 1.43 -1.39 -3.60
C TRP A 90 0.71 -2.36 -4.53
N LEU A 91 1.47 -3.09 -5.34
CA LEU A 91 0.96 -4.14 -6.21
C LEU A 91 1.98 -5.27 -6.29
N ALA A 92 1.58 -6.48 -5.93
CA ALA A 92 2.35 -7.70 -6.14
C ALA A 92 1.54 -8.69 -6.98
N VAL A 93 2.09 -9.06 -8.14
CA VAL A 93 1.47 -9.97 -9.09
C VAL A 93 2.36 -11.19 -9.27
N SER A 94 1.81 -12.38 -9.08
CA SER A 94 2.47 -13.64 -9.46
C SER A 94 1.66 -14.36 -10.51
N THR A 95 2.34 -14.84 -11.55
CA THR A 95 1.74 -15.65 -12.61
C THR A 95 2.51 -16.94 -12.75
N MET A 96 1.81 -18.03 -13.04
CA MET A 96 2.40 -19.34 -13.16
C MET A 96 1.69 -20.15 -14.24
N ASN A 97 2.45 -20.74 -15.15
CA ASN A 97 1.91 -21.76 -16.05
C ASN A 97 1.70 -23.07 -15.28
N ILE A 98 0.56 -23.72 -15.49
CA ILE A 98 0.26 -25.04 -14.97
C ILE A 98 0.29 -26.00 -16.16
N PRO A 99 1.33 -26.86 -16.28
CA PRO A 99 1.53 -27.72 -17.44
C PRO A 99 0.28 -28.52 -17.79
N ASP A 100 -0.07 -28.54 -19.08
CA ASP A 100 -1.23 -29.23 -19.66
C ASP A 100 -2.61 -28.78 -19.13
N ARG A 101 -2.69 -27.72 -18.32
CA ARG A 101 -3.95 -27.26 -17.70
C ARG A 101 -4.30 -25.82 -18.00
N GLY A 102 -3.33 -24.90 -17.95
CA GLY A 102 -3.54 -23.48 -18.19
C GLY A 102 -2.60 -22.58 -17.38
N ASP A 103 -3.14 -21.53 -16.75
CA ASP A 103 -2.41 -20.56 -15.95
C ASP A 103 -3.08 -20.26 -14.60
N ALA A 104 -2.26 -19.77 -13.68
CA ALA A 104 -2.67 -19.24 -12.39
C ALA A 104 -2.18 -17.80 -12.24
N LEU A 105 -3.01 -16.96 -11.63
CA LEU A 105 -2.73 -15.56 -11.32
C LEU A 105 -3.07 -15.28 -9.86
N LEU A 106 -2.13 -14.69 -9.15
CA LEU A 106 -2.31 -14.04 -7.86
C LEU A 106 -2.08 -12.54 -8.02
N VAL A 107 -3.02 -11.72 -7.55
CA VAL A 107 -2.85 -10.27 -7.42
C VAL A 107 -3.10 -9.88 -5.98
N LEU A 108 -2.13 -9.19 -5.39
CA LEU A 108 -2.19 -8.59 -4.08
C LEU A 108 -1.97 -7.09 -4.26
N ALA A 109 -2.81 -6.23 -3.70
CA ALA A 109 -2.67 -4.79 -3.92
C ALA A 109 -3.18 -3.93 -2.77
N VAL A 110 -2.69 -2.70 -2.69
CA VAL A 110 -3.34 -1.56 -2.04
C VAL A 110 -3.63 -0.55 -3.14
N GLU A 111 -4.90 -0.44 -3.50
CA GLU A 111 -5.39 0.14 -4.75
C GLU A 111 -6.32 1.31 -4.45
N ALA A 112 -6.13 2.40 -5.17
CA ALA A 112 -6.90 3.64 -5.07
C ALA A 112 -7.76 3.81 -6.32
N VAL A 113 -9.06 4.04 -6.12
CA VAL A 113 -10.12 4.12 -7.13
C VAL A 113 -11.15 5.20 -6.76
N TRP A 114 -12.27 5.22 -7.49
CA TRP A 114 -13.40 6.12 -7.30
C TRP A 114 -14.66 5.34 -6.88
N GLY A 115 -15.19 5.61 -5.68
CA GLY A 115 -16.27 4.84 -5.05
C GLY A 115 -17.69 5.09 -5.60
N ASN A 116 -17.84 5.83 -6.70
CA ASN A 116 -19.15 6.02 -7.34
C ASN A 116 -19.53 4.84 -8.26
N PRO A 117 -20.83 4.66 -8.58
CA PRO A 117 -21.31 3.52 -9.37
C PRO A 117 -20.74 3.40 -10.79
N THR A 118 -20.08 4.44 -11.29
CA THR A 118 -19.46 4.47 -12.61
C THR A 118 -17.93 4.37 -12.56
N GLU A 119 -17.34 4.31 -11.36
CA GLU A 119 -15.89 4.35 -11.12
C GLU A 119 -15.21 5.55 -11.81
N ALA A 120 -15.96 6.63 -11.99
CA ALA A 120 -15.51 7.81 -12.71
C ALA A 120 -14.72 8.72 -11.76
N VAL A 121 -13.72 9.43 -12.30
CA VAL A 121 -12.98 10.47 -11.57
C VAL A 121 -13.95 11.56 -11.12
N GLN A 122 -14.29 11.59 -9.83
CA GLN A 122 -15.23 12.54 -9.24
C GLN A 122 -14.74 12.93 -7.87
N ASP A 123 -14.56 14.25 -7.65
CA ASP A 123 -13.83 14.76 -6.50
C ASP A 123 -14.18 14.08 -5.20
N GLY A 124 -15.30 14.24 -4.51
CA GLY A 124 -15.43 13.62 -3.18
C GLY A 124 -15.28 12.09 -3.07
N ASP A 125 -15.18 11.29 -4.14
CA ASP A 125 -15.34 9.82 -4.17
C ASP A 125 -14.04 9.00 -4.05
N GLN A 126 -12.92 9.58 -3.63
CA GLN A 126 -11.67 8.83 -3.45
C GLN A 126 -11.87 7.64 -2.52
N THR A 127 -11.44 6.46 -2.98
CA THR A 127 -11.59 5.21 -2.24
C THR A 127 -10.31 4.40 -2.36
N VAL A 128 -9.84 3.82 -1.26
CA VAL A 128 -8.70 2.90 -1.28
C VAL A 128 -9.13 1.55 -0.71
N PHE A 129 -8.62 0.45 -1.24
CA PHE A 129 -8.85 -0.89 -0.71
C PHE A 129 -7.62 -1.78 -0.85
N SER A 130 -7.54 -2.82 -0.02
CA SER A 130 -6.65 -3.96 -0.23
C SER A 130 -7.32 -4.98 -1.14
N ARG A 131 -6.59 -5.59 -2.06
CA ARG A 131 -7.07 -6.64 -2.96
C ARG A 131 -6.30 -7.93 -2.76
N LEU A 132 -7.03 -9.03 -2.68
CA LEU A 132 -6.56 -10.39 -2.93
C LEU A 132 -7.38 -10.96 -4.09
N ARG A 133 -6.72 -11.33 -5.18
CA ARG A 133 -7.37 -11.96 -6.33
C ARG A 133 -6.61 -13.20 -6.75
N ILE A 134 -7.36 -14.28 -6.89
CA ILE A 134 -6.88 -15.57 -7.37
C ILE A 134 -7.67 -15.94 -8.63
N ARG A 135 -6.95 -16.27 -9.70
CA ARG A 135 -7.52 -16.85 -10.91
C ARG A 135 -6.81 -18.15 -11.25
N LEU A 136 -7.59 -19.15 -11.68
CA LEU A 136 -7.10 -20.29 -12.44
C LEU A 136 -7.84 -20.30 -13.78
N ASN A 137 -7.11 -20.19 -14.88
CA ASN A 137 -7.68 -20.14 -16.23
C ASN A 137 -7.15 -21.32 -17.06
N GLY A 138 -8.03 -22.03 -17.75
CA GLY A 138 -7.65 -23.11 -18.64
C GLY A 138 -8.76 -24.13 -18.88
N ASP A 139 -8.44 -25.19 -19.61
CA ASP A 139 -9.36 -26.25 -20.01
C ASP A 139 -8.93 -27.65 -19.52
N GLY A 140 -7.69 -27.83 -19.06
CA GLY A 140 -7.18 -29.10 -18.53
C GLY A 140 -7.32 -29.28 -17.01
N PHE A 141 -8.08 -28.42 -16.34
CA PHE A 141 -8.40 -28.58 -14.92
C PHE A 141 -9.50 -29.62 -14.70
N GLU A 142 -9.57 -30.18 -13.49
CA GLU A 142 -10.52 -31.22 -13.10
C GLU A 142 -11.42 -30.77 -11.94
N ALA A 143 -12.59 -31.40 -11.78
CA ALA A 143 -13.41 -31.16 -10.59
C ALA A 143 -12.68 -31.69 -9.33
N GLY A 144 -12.78 -30.98 -8.22
CA GLY A 144 -12.16 -31.37 -6.96
C GLY A 144 -11.76 -30.20 -6.07
N LEU A 145 -11.00 -30.52 -5.02
CA LEU A 145 -10.47 -29.54 -4.07
C LEU A 145 -9.16 -28.95 -4.60
N TYR A 146 -9.08 -27.63 -4.52
CA TYR A 146 -7.90 -26.84 -4.82
C TYR A 146 -7.43 -26.15 -3.55
N SER A 147 -6.13 -26.20 -3.29
CA SER A 147 -5.48 -25.48 -2.21
C SER A 147 -4.47 -24.51 -2.78
N ILE A 148 -4.66 -23.24 -2.44
CA ILE A 148 -3.87 -22.13 -2.93
C ILE A 148 -3.11 -21.55 -1.74
N GLU A 149 -1.78 -21.68 -1.74
CA GLU A 149 -0.94 -21.03 -0.74
C GLU A 149 -0.38 -19.73 -1.33
N THR A 150 -0.42 -18.69 -0.52
CA THR A 150 0.08 -17.36 -0.85
C THR A 150 0.94 -16.85 0.30
N PRO A 151 1.70 -15.76 0.10
CA PRO A 151 2.43 -15.11 1.19
C PRO A 151 1.55 -14.68 2.38
N TYR A 152 0.24 -14.51 2.17
CA TYR A 152 -0.70 -14.03 3.19
C TYR A 152 -1.69 -15.06 3.69
N GLY A 153 -1.66 -16.28 3.19
CA GLY A 153 -2.47 -17.37 3.74
C GLY A 153 -2.71 -18.49 2.76
N ARG A 154 -3.43 -19.50 3.25
CA ARG A 154 -3.86 -20.67 2.48
C ARG A 154 -5.37 -20.61 2.27
N PHE A 155 -5.79 -20.79 1.03
CA PHE A 155 -7.18 -20.73 0.59
C PHE A 155 -7.59 -22.07 0.00
N GLU A 156 -8.78 -22.55 0.34
CA GLU A 156 -9.34 -23.79 -0.19
C GLU A 156 -10.56 -23.48 -1.06
N PHE A 157 -10.59 -24.07 -2.26
CA PHE A 157 -11.69 -23.91 -3.21
C PHE A 157 -12.16 -25.29 -3.66
N GLU A 158 -13.45 -25.55 -3.52
CA GLU A 158 -14.07 -26.76 -4.09
C GLU A 158 -14.66 -26.42 -5.46
N ALA A 159 -14.11 -27.00 -6.53
CA ALA A 159 -14.67 -26.90 -7.87
C ALA A 159 -15.54 -28.13 -8.16
N PRO A 160 -16.87 -28.09 -7.97
CA PRO A 160 -17.75 -29.26 -8.15
C PRO A 160 -17.86 -29.70 -9.62
N ALA A 161 -17.58 -28.78 -10.54
CA ALA A 161 -17.43 -29.02 -11.96
C ALA A 161 -16.49 -27.98 -12.56
N VAL A 162 -15.81 -28.37 -13.64
CA VAL A 162 -14.90 -27.50 -14.41
C VAL A 162 -15.51 -27.27 -15.79
N THR A 163 -15.65 -26.01 -16.15
CA THR A 163 -15.99 -25.59 -17.51
C THR A 163 -14.79 -24.88 -18.08
N ALA A 164 -14.44 -25.14 -19.34
CA ALA A 164 -13.31 -24.48 -20.00
C ALA A 164 -13.36 -22.96 -19.81
N GLY A 165 -12.24 -22.36 -19.39
CA GLY A 165 -12.14 -20.93 -19.11
C GLY A 165 -11.68 -20.65 -17.68
N ARG A 166 -12.41 -19.81 -16.94
CA ARG A 166 -12.08 -19.39 -15.57
C ARG A 166 -12.58 -20.41 -14.55
N ILE A 167 -11.69 -21.26 -14.06
CA ILE A 167 -11.97 -22.31 -13.07
C ILE A 167 -12.14 -21.71 -11.67
N ILE A 168 -11.14 -20.93 -11.24
CA ILE A 168 -11.22 -20.13 -10.03
C ILE A 168 -11.31 -18.66 -10.46
N ASN A 169 -12.32 -17.96 -9.96
CA ASN A 169 -12.54 -16.55 -10.20
C ASN A 169 -12.83 -15.84 -8.86
N PHE A 170 -11.85 -15.86 -7.95
CA PHE A 170 -11.98 -15.29 -6.62
C PHE A 170 -11.34 -13.90 -6.49
N THR A 171 -12.07 -12.95 -5.92
CA THR A 171 -11.55 -11.62 -5.55
C THR A 171 -12.16 -11.22 -4.22
N SER A 172 -11.31 -10.76 -3.32
CA SER A 172 -11.68 -10.14 -2.06
C SER A 172 -11.03 -8.76 -2.04
N ASP A 173 -11.87 -7.72 -2.06
CA ASP A 173 -11.45 -6.34 -1.94
C ASP A 173 -11.91 -5.83 -0.56
N CYS A 174 -11.05 -5.13 0.18
CA CYS A 174 -11.31 -4.63 1.53
C CYS A 174 -10.97 -3.15 1.68
N LEU A 175 -11.99 -2.31 1.91
CA LEU A 175 -11.87 -0.85 1.96
C LEU A 175 -10.99 -0.35 3.12
N HIS A 176 -10.09 0.59 2.83
CA HIS A 176 -9.39 1.47 3.76
C HIS A 176 -10.13 2.82 3.75
N VAL A 177 -11.11 3.00 4.63
CA VAL A 177 -12.02 4.15 4.56
C VAL A 177 -11.31 5.50 4.72
N ILE A 178 -11.44 6.40 3.72
CA ILE A 178 -11.47 7.86 3.93
C ILE A 178 -12.55 8.48 3.03
N GLN A 179 -13.74 8.76 3.56
CA GLN A 179 -14.65 9.78 3.00
C GLN A 179 -15.48 10.46 4.10
N PRO A 180 -15.75 11.78 3.98
CA PRO A 180 -16.84 12.43 4.70
C PRO A 180 -18.20 12.02 4.10
N ALA A 181 -19.20 11.88 4.98
CA ALA A 181 -20.51 11.25 4.74
C ALA A 181 -21.33 11.78 3.52
N PRO A 182 -22.26 10.96 2.97
CA PRO A 182 -22.61 9.59 3.39
C PRO A 182 -21.69 8.54 2.76
N GLY A 183 -21.07 7.72 3.60
CA GLY A 183 -20.11 6.69 3.16
C GLY A 183 -20.77 5.56 2.34
N PRO A 184 -19.97 4.78 1.60
CA PRO A 184 -20.45 3.68 0.78
C PRO A 184 -21.20 2.63 1.60
N GLN A 185 -22.24 2.06 0.99
CA GLN A 185 -23.06 0.98 1.56
C GLN A 185 -22.42 -0.41 1.43
N PHE A 186 -21.17 -0.46 0.97
CA PHE A 186 -20.38 -1.68 0.89
C PHE A 186 -19.17 -1.53 1.80
N LEU A 187 -19.43 -1.57 3.11
CA LEU A 187 -18.43 -2.10 4.02
C LEU A 187 -18.21 -3.54 3.55
N CYS A 188 -16.98 -4.04 3.55
CA CYS A 188 -16.82 -5.45 3.87
C CYS A 188 -17.53 -5.56 5.21
N GLY A 189 -18.78 -5.96 5.20
CA GLY A 189 -19.40 -6.71 6.23
C GLY A 189 -19.99 -6.28 7.54
N SER A 190 -21.24 -6.68 7.66
CA SER A 190 -22.08 -6.40 8.80
C SER A 190 -22.48 -7.64 9.59
N LEU A 191 -21.93 -8.84 9.33
CA LEU A 191 -22.30 -10.04 10.08
C LEU A 191 -21.08 -10.85 10.55
N PRO A 192 -21.15 -11.48 11.75
CA PRO A 192 -20.00 -12.18 12.34
C PRO A 192 -19.59 -13.45 11.59
N ASP A 193 -20.40 -13.87 10.61
CA ASP A 193 -20.17 -15.03 9.75
C ASP A 193 -20.61 -14.68 8.32
N GLY A 194 -19.70 -14.81 7.35
CA GLY A 194 -20.05 -14.75 5.92
C GLY A 194 -19.19 -13.79 5.09
N PRO A 195 -19.40 -13.75 3.75
CA PRO A 195 -18.61 -12.99 2.77
C PRO A 195 -18.65 -11.46 2.94
N ASP A 196 -19.35 -11.00 3.98
CA ASP A 196 -19.55 -9.63 4.37
C ASP A 196 -19.17 -9.52 5.88
N ALA A 197 -17.87 -9.45 6.28
CA ALA A 197 -17.42 -8.93 7.61
C ALA A 197 -16.46 -7.67 7.56
N ASN A 198 -16.58 -6.70 8.51
CA ASN A 198 -15.92 -5.34 8.59
C ASN A 198 -14.70 -5.27 9.49
N TYR A 199 -13.57 -4.88 8.89
CA TYR A 199 -12.26 -5.07 9.49
C TYR A 199 -11.31 -3.87 9.44
N PHE A 200 -11.78 -2.65 9.12
CA PHE A 200 -10.87 -1.50 8.96
C PHE A 200 -11.32 -0.17 9.61
N SER A 201 -12.28 -0.18 10.53
CA SER A 201 -12.59 1.00 11.37
C SER A 201 -12.39 0.82 12.88
N THR A 202 -11.93 -0.34 13.36
CA THR A 202 -11.62 -0.55 14.78
C THR A 202 -10.11 -0.77 15.00
N PRO A 203 -9.48 -0.01 15.91
CA PRO A 203 -8.11 -0.25 16.31
C PRO A 203 -8.00 -1.54 17.14
N LEU A 204 -6.90 -2.29 16.92
CA LEU A 204 -6.20 -3.18 17.86
C LEU A 204 -7.01 -4.16 18.73
N GLY A 205 -6.78 -5.47 18.53
CA GLY A 205 -7.12 -6.49 19.53
C GLY A 205 -8.61 -6.71 19.74
N PHE A 206 -8.95 -7.51 20.75
CA PHE A 206 -10.32 -7.88 21.13
C PHE A 206 -11.29 -6.71 20.99
N LEU A 207 -12.49 -7.00 20.46
CA LEU A 207 -13.61 -6.07 20.44
C LEU A 207 -13.82 -5.46 21.84
N ASP A 208 -14.45 -4.28 21.96
CA ASP A 208 -14.76 -3.63 23.25
C ASP A 208 -15.54 -4.53 24.23
N ASP A 209 -16.10 -5.64 23.74
CA ASP A 209 -16.80 -6.69 24.50
C ASP A 209 -15.94 -7.90 24.89
N GLY A 210 -14.64 -7.89 24.57
CA GLY A 210 -13.69 -8.94 24.95
C GLY A 210 -13.76 -10.22 24.10
N THR A 211 -14.45 -10.21 22.95
CA THR A 211 -14.49 -11.36 22.03
C THR A 211 -13.28 -11.42 21.09
N SER A 212 -12.76 -12.63 20.86
CA SER A 212 -11.70 -12.90 19.89
C SER A 212 -12.27 -12.85 18.47
N ALA A 213 -11.73 -11.95 17.63
CA ALA A 213 -12.16 -11.77 16.25
C ALA A 213 -11.73 -12.94 15.34
N PRO A 214 -12.56 -13.43 14.39
CA PRO A 214 -12.12 -14.24 13.26
C PRO A 214 -11.66 -13.29 12.13
N GLU A 215 -10.44 -13.38 11.58
CA GLU A 215 -9.85 -14.37 10.65
C GLU A 215 -9.95 -13.87 9.18
N VAL A 216 -8.77 -13.53 8.60
CA VAL A 216 -8.44 -13.09 7.21
C VAL A 216 -8.47 -11.57 6.90
N ALA A 217 -7.28 -10.97 6.81
CA ALA A 217 -7.03 -9.75 6.03
C ALA A 217 -6.44 -10.15 4.65
N PRO A 218 -6.89 -9.55 3.52
CA PRO A 218 -6.41 -9.94 2.18
C PRO A 218 -4.93 -9.61 1.94
N ASN A 219 -4.39 -8.65 2.71
CA ASN A 219 -2.97 -8.32 2.74
C ASN A 219 -2.43 -8.62 4.15
N GLY A 220 -1.25 -9.25 4.22
CA GLY A 220 -0.55 -9.50 5.47
C GLY A 220 -0.16 -8.20 6.19
N PRO A 221 0.43 -8.31 7.39
CA PRO A 221 0.82 -7.12 8.17
C PRO A 221 1.92 -6.31 7.49
N ASP A 222 2.68 -6.92 6.57
CA ASP A 222 3.85 -6.36 5.90
C ASP A 222 3.69 -6.42 4.37
N PHE A 223 4.19 -5.41 3.65
CA PHE A 223 4.22 -5.42 2.19
C PHE A 223 5.24 -6.43 1.68
N LEU A 224 4.92 -7.16 0.61
CA LEU A 224 5.95 -7.95 -0.08
C LEU A 224 6.93 -7.00 -0.77
N THR A 225 8.22 -7.28 -0.60
CA THR A 225 9.33 -6.51 -1.17
C THR A 225 10.28 -7.47 -1.91
N TRP A 226 11.03 -6.99 -2.90
CA TRP A 226 12.10 -7.75 -3.53
C TRP A 226 13.06 -8.26 -2.46
N ASP A 227 13.35 -9.56 -2.47
CA ASP A 227 14.33 -10.15 -1.56
C ASP A 227 15.68 -9.42 -1.67
N PRO A 228 16.12 -8.70 -0.61
CA PRO A 228 17.34 -7.92 -0.64
C PRO A 228 18.60 -8.79 -0.60
N THR A 229 18.48 -10.10 -0.41
CA THR A 229 19.63 -11.01 -0.36
C THR A 229 20.06 -11.51 -1.74
N ILE A 230 19.29 -11.22 -2.79
CA ILE A 230 19.54 -11.64 -4.17
C ILE A 230 19.78 -10.45 -5.10
N ALA A 231 20.57 -10.65 -6.16
CA ALA A 231 20.84 -9.62 -7.17
C ALA A 231 19.96 -9.84 -8.43
N PRO A 232 19.55 -8.76 -9.14
CA PRO A 232 19.77 -7.36 -8.79
C PRO A 232 18.92 -6.92 -7.59
N GLN A 233 19.30 -5.81 -6.97
CA GLN A 233 18.53 -5.19 -5.88
C GLN A 233 17.39 -4.35 -6.46
N ALA A 234 16.34 -4.12 -5.67
CA ALA A 234 15.30 -3.17 -6.04
C ALA A 234 15.89 -1.79 -6.38
N PRO A 235 15.32 -1.07 -7.38
CA PRO A 235 15.72 0.29 -7.70
C PRO A 235 15.67 1.21 -6.47
N THR A 236 16.59 2.18 -6.40
CA THR A 236 16.62 3.15 -5.30
C THR A 236 15.29 3.89 -5.20
N GLY A 237 14.71 3.95 -4.01
CA GLY A 237 13.40 4.57 -3.77
C GLY A 237 12.21 3.61 -3.90
N TYR A 238 12.40 2.37 -4.34
CA TYR A 238 11.32 1.41 -4.57
C TYR A 238 11.53 0.13 -3.76
N ILE A 239 10.48 -0.67 -3.68
CA ILE A 239 10.49 -2.01 -3.09
C ILE A 239 10.59 -3.14 -4.12
N GLY A 240 10.48 -2.82 -5.40
CA GLY A 240 10.46 -3.78 -6.50
C GLY A 240 10.56 -3.08 -7.85
N ASP A 241 10.62 -3.87 -8.93
CA ASP A 241 10.42 -3.42 -10.30
C ASP A 241 9.25 -4.22 -10.91
N PRO A 242 8.14 -3.58 -11.32
CA PRO A 242 7.01 -4.29 -11.89
C PRO A 242 7.31 -4.95 -13.25
N ALA A 243 8.35 -4.53 -13.95
CA ALA A 243 8.73 -5.10 -15.24
C ALA A 243 9.60 -6.38 -15.11
N VAL A 244 10.12 -6.67 -13.91
CA VAL A 244 11.04 -7.78 -13.69
C VAL A 244 10.47 -8.72 -12.63
N PRO A 245 10.03 -9.94 -12.95
CA PRO A 245 9.66 -10.94 -11.94
C PRO A 245 10.85 -11.33 -11.06
N HIS A 246 10.67 -11.35 -9.75
CA HIS A 246 11.73 -11.61 -8.78
C HIS A 246 11.21 -12.28 -7.50
N PRO A 247 12.08 -13.01 -6.75
CA PRO A 247 11.76 -13.50 -5.42
C PRO A 247 11.49 -12.38 -4.41
N VAL A 248 10.56 -12.64 -3.49
CA VAL A 248 10.10 -11.66 -2.50
C VAL A 248 10.34 -12.10 -1.06
N VAL A 249 10.30 -11.13 -0.15
CA VAL A 249 10.18 -11.32 1.30
C VAL A 249 9.00 -10.51 1.83
N GLY A 250 8.57 -10.79 3.07
CA GLY A 250 7.43 -10.09 3.72
C GLY A 250 6.18 -10.94 3.86
N ALA A 251 6.24 -12.24 3.55
CA ALA A 251 5.15 -13.16 3.89
C ALA A 251 4.82 -13.10 5.39
N THR A 252 3.53 -13.19 5.71
CA THR A 252 3.05 -13.25 7.08
C THR A 252 3.76 -14.40 7.83
N PRO A 253 4.14 -14.23 9.11
CA PRO A 253 4.73 -15.29 9.90
C PRO A 253 3.93 -16.60 9.84
N GLY A 254 4.61 -17.70 9.50
CA GLY A 254 3.99 -19.02 9.32
C GLY A 254 3.59 -19.35 7.88
N ASN A 255 3.57 -18.37 6.98
CA ASN A 255 3.47 -18.58 5.53
C ASN A 255 4.86 -18.57 4.88
N SER A 256 4.88 -18.71 3.56
CA SER A 256 6.11 -18.72 2.75
C SER A 256 6.01 -17.69 1.62
N ASN A 257 7.15 -17.18 1.15
CA ASN A 257 7.25 -16.19 0.08
C ASN A 257 7.03 -16.81 -1.32
N HIS A 258 6.00 -17.64 -1.47
CA HIS A 258 5.67 -18.29 -2.73
C HIS A 258 4.18 -18.28 -3.00
N PHE A 259 3.83 -18.43 -4.27
CA PHE A 259 2.50 -18.74 -4.74
C PHE A 259 2.46 -20.21 -5.17
N ARG A 260 1.63 -21.02 -4.51
CA ARG A 260 1.48 -22.46 -4.81
C ARG A 260 0.03 -22.80 -5.07
N VAL A 261 -0.18 -23.63 -6.09
CA VAL A 261 -1.47 -24.15 -6.49
C VAL A 261 -1.39 -25.67 -6.47
N LEU A 262 -2.07 -26.27 -5.51
CA LEU A 262 -2.29 -27.70 -5.39
C LEU A 262 -3.72 -28.03 -5.84
N GLY A 263 -3.86 -28.97 -6.76
CA GLY A 263 -5.18 -29.44 -7.22
C GLY A 263 -5.15 -30.92 -7.61
N PRO A 264 -6.24 -31.46 -8.16
CA PRO A 264 -6.31 -32.87 -8.55
C PRO A 264 -5.18 -33.24 -9.53
N GLY A 265 -4.25 -34.08 -9.06
CA GLY A 265 -3.16 -34.61 -9.89
C GLY A 265 -2.10 -33.59 -10.30
N PHE A 266 -1.98 -32.43 -9.64
CA PHE A 266 -0.87 -31.51 -9.87
C PHE A 266 -0.55 -30.66 -8.62
N ASP A 267 0.71 -30.23 -8.55
CA ASP A 267 1.24 -29.33 -7.53
C ASP A 267 2.27 -28.41 -8.21
N GLN A 268 1.97 -27.12 -8.28
CA GLN A 268 2.80 -26.13 -8.95
C GLN A 268 3.08 -24.97 -8.01
N THR A 269 4.31 -24.46 -8.04
CA THR A 269 4.77 -23.37 -7.16
C THR A 269 5.70 -22.43 -7.91
N THR A 270 5.60 -21.15 -7.61
CA THR A 270 6.58 -20.13 -8.01
C THR A 270 6.86 -19.20 -6.84
N ASP A 271 8.09 -18.73 -6.72
CA ASP A 271 8.51 -17.67 -5.80
C ASP A 271 8.63 -16.31 -6.50
N LEU A 272 8.31 -16.21 -7.80
CA LEU A 272 8.47 -14.99 -8.58
C LEU A 272 7.22 -14.11 -8.54
N PHE A 273 7.45 -12.84 -8.26
CA PHE A 273 6.45 -11.78 -8.27
C PHE A 273 6.97 -10.57 -9.06
N SER A 274 6.07 -9.92 -9.79
CA SER A 274 6.23 -8.53 -10.21
C SER A 274 5.74 -7.66 -9.05
N VAL A 275 6.57 -6.74 -8.56
CA VAL A 275 6.27 -5.91 -7.39
C VAL A 275 6.46 -4.44 -7.73
N MET A 276 5.42 -3.65 -7.48
CA MET A 276 5.42 -2.19 -7.54
C MET A 276 5.10 -1.60 -6.17
N GLY A 277 5.82 -0.52 -5.85
CA GLY A 277 5.63 0.28 -4.65
C GLY A 277 6.77 1.26 -4.52
N ARG A 278 6.45 2.55 -4.49
CA ARG A 278 7.40 3.63 -4.26
C ARG A 278 7.42 3.94 -2.76
N LYS A 279 8.62 4.06 -2.19
CA LYS A 279 8.78 4.38 -0.77
C LYS A 279 8.35 5.82 -0.54
N ALA A 280 7.43 6.03 0.39
CA ALA A 280 6.98 7.37 0.73
C ALA A 280 8.16 8.20 1.26
N GLU A 281 8.35 9.39 0.70
CA GLU A 281 9.44 10.27 1.12
C GLU A 281 9.18 10.85 2.52
N PHE A 282 10.19 10.76 3.37
CA PHE A 282 10.23 11.57 4.59
C PHE A 282 10.72 12.97 4.19
N THR A 283 9.85 13.97 4.30
CA THR A 283 10.16 15.34 3.86
C THR A 283 10.14 16.32 5.01
N LEU A 284 10.90 17.41 4.85
CA LEU A 284 10.94 18.57 5.71
C LEU A 284 10.75 19.83 4.84
N ASP A 285 9.75 20.61 5.20
CA ASP A 285 9.55 21.95 4.66
C ASP A 285 9.62 23.02 5.74
N VAL A 286 9.90 24.25 5.30
CA VAL A 286 10.02 25.43 6.17
C VAL A 286 9.19 26.55 5.58
N SER A 287 8.31 27.15 6.39
CA SER A 287 7.48 28.29 6.00
C SER A 287 7.39 29.33 7.12
N PRO A 288 7.53 30.64 6.87
CA PRO A 288 7.71 31.25 5.54
C PRO A 288 9.13 31.18 4.98
N GLY A 289 10.12 30.79 5.78
CA GLY A 289 11.54 30.84 5.43
C GLY A 289 12.11 32.25 5.54
N THR A 290 11.78 32.98 6.62
CA THR A 290 12.17 34.39 6.79
C THR A 290 12.75 34.67 8.17
N ALA A 291 13.87 35.37 8.22
CA ALA A 291 14.53 35.82 9.45
C ALA A 291 13.64 36.79 10.24
N GLY A 292 13.79 36.78 11.57
CA GLY A 292 13.08 37.69 12.48
C GLY A 292 11.60 37.39 12.70
N VAL A 293 11.04 36.37 12.03
CA VAL A 293 9.64 35.92 12.21
C VAL A 293 9.57 34.44 12.54
N ALA A 294 8.43 34.00 13.07
CA ALA A 294 8.22 32.59 13.37
C ALA A 294 8.14 31.77 12.08
N ASN A 295 8.95 30.72 12.00
CA ASN A 295 8.96 29.74 10.93
C ASN A 295 8.49 28.40 11.46
N THR A 296 7.59 27.75 10.73
CA THR A 296 7.13 26.40 10.99
C THR A 296 7.92 25.44 10.11
N LEU A 297 8.67 24.56 10.75
CA LEU A 297 9.30 23.39 10.16
C LEU A 297 8.28 22.26 10.21
N THR A 298 7.90 21.72 9.06
CA THR A 298 6.93 20.63 8.96
C THR A 298 7.61 19.42 8.39
N ALA A 299 7.80 18.40 9.22
CA ALA A 299 8.26 17.10 8.80
C ALA A 299 7.04 16.22 8.50
N THR A 300 6.98 15.65 7.30
CA THR A 300 5.87 14.80 6.82
C THR A 300 6.46 13.48 6.37
N GLY A 301 5.82 12.36 6.69
CA GLY A 301 6.35 11.05 6.30
C GLY A 301 7.32 10.43 7.34
N SER A 302 7.36 10.92 8.58
CA SER A 302 8.02 10.23 9.72
C SER A 302 7.12 9.17 10.36
N SER A 303 7.67 8.06 10.86
CA SER A 303 6.95 7.02 11.62
C SER A 303 5.94 7.61 12.63
N GLY A 304 4.70 7.13 12.60
CA GLY A 304 3.62 7.68 13.42
C GLY A 304 3.94 7.50 14.90
N ARG A 305 3.58 8.48 15.75
CA ARG A 305 3.86 8.46 17.21
C ARG A 305 5.35 8.41 17.60
N GLY A 306 6.27 8.48 16.63
CA GLY A 306 7.72 8.55 16.85
C GLY A 306 8.21 9.96 17.19
N ALA A 307 9.39 10.05 17.82
CA ALA A 307 10.05 11.33 18.03
C ALA A 307 10.78 11.76 16.75
N VAL A 308 10.47 12.97 16.27
CA VAL A 308 11.15 13.59 15.13
C VAL A 308 12.06 14.69 15.65
N ALA A 309 13.36 14.52 15.43
CA ALA A 309 14.38 15.51 15.74
C ALA A 309 14.63 16.42 14.53
N PHE A 310 14.85 17.71 14.77
CA PHE A 310 15.10 18.71 13.74
C PHE A 310 16.51 19.30 13.91
N PHE A 311 17.21 19.45 12.79
CA PHE A 311 18.58 19.95 12.71
C PHE A 311 18.70 21.11 11.73
N VAL A 312 19.66 21.99 12.00
CA VAL A 312 20.16 23.05 11.11
C VAL A 312 21.66 22.81 10.91
N GLY A 313 22.12 22.78 9.66
CA GLY A 313 23.53 22.75 9.28
C GLY A 313 23.94 24.02 8.55
N THR A 314 25.23 24.34 8.60
CA THR A 314 25.83 25.48 7.90
C THR A 314 26.23 25.13 6.48
N ASP A 315 26.56 23.86 6.24
CA ASP A 315 27.06 23.38 4.94
C ASP A 315 26.41 22.05 4.59
N LEU A 316 26.29 21.77 3.29
CA LEU A 316 25.98 20.44 2.79
C LEU A 316 27.16 19.50 3.03
N GLY A 317 26.88 18.24 3.38
CA GLY A 317 27.91 17.24 3.63
C GLY A 317 27.33 15.98 4.23
N VAL A 318 28.14 15.11 4.83
CA VAL A 318 27.65 13.92 5.52
C VAL A 318 28.11 13.95 6.96
N THR A 319 27.16 13.89 7.90
CA THR A 319 27.43 13.72 9.33
C THR A 319 26.83 12.40 9.81
N ASN A 320 27.69 11.42 10.06
CA ASN A 320 27.26 10.15 10.65
C ASN A 320 26.75 10.36 12.07
N LEU A 321 25.59 9.82 12.38
CA LEU A 321 24.99 9.89 13.71
C LEU A 321 25.34 8.63 14.49
N PRO A 322 25.97 8.74 15.68
CA PRO A 322 26.31 7.59 16.51
C PRO A 322 25.08 7.12 17.29
N LEU A 323 24.04 6.68 16.59
CA LEU A 323 22.79 6.19 17.17
C LEU A 323 22.80 4.65 17.21
N PRO A 324 22.94 4.02 18.40
CA PRO A 324 22.95 2.55 18.48
C PRO A 324 21.64 1.92 17.99
N SER A 325 20.52 2.62 18.12
CA SER A 325 19.20 2.17 17.64
C SER A 325 19.02 2.30 16.14
N CYS A 326 19.83 3.14 15.46
CA CYS A 326 19.76 3.39 14.02
C CYS A 326 21.18 3.37 13.42
N PRO A 327 21.84 2.20 13.35
CA PRO A 327 23.21 2.10 12.89
C PRO A 327 23.34 2.53 11.43
N GLY A 328 24.38 3.33 11.13
CA GLY A 328 24.67 3.80 9.77
C GLY A 328 23.87 5.02 9.31
N LEU A 329 22.99 5.56 10.16
CA LEU A 329 22.21 6.75 9.83
C LEU A 329 23.08 8.01 9.81
N ALA A 330 22.86 8.88 8.84
CA ALA A 330 23.63 10.10 8.65
C ALA A 330 22.75 11.27 8.21
N LEU A 331 23.13 12.49 8.61
CA LEU A 331 22.57 13.73 8.09
C LEU A 331 23.31 14.15 6.82
N GLY A 332 22.59 14.77 5.88
CA GLY A 332 23.08 15.35 4.63
C GLY A 332 23.68 16.76 4.79
N THR A 333 24.05 17.11 6.02
CA THR A 333 24.58 18.43 6.40
C THR A 333 25.74 18.28 7.38
N THR A 334 26.59 19.29 7.47
CA THR A 334 27.67 19.43 8.47
C THR A 334 27.50 20.71 9.28
N GLY A 335 28.25 20.84 10.39
CA GLY A 335 28.08 21.97 11.32
C GLY A 335 26.72 21.93 12.03
N ASN A 336 26.21 20.73 12.27
CA ASN A 336 24.82 20.52 12.69
C ASN A 336 24.55 21.02 14.10
N LEU A 337 23.52 21.85 14.23
CA LEU A 337 22.87 22.26 15.45
C LEU A 337 21.52 21.53 15.56
N PHE A 338 21.32 20.83 16.68
CA PHE A 338 20.01 20.31 17.06
C PHE A 338 19.13 21.46 17.55
N ILE A 339 17.97 21.66 16.93
CA ILE A 339 17.07 22.79 17.22
C ILE A 339 15.81 22.39 17.97
N GLY A 340 15.52 21.10 18.07
CA GLY A 340 14.42 20.58 18.87
C GLY A 340 13.88 19.25 18.37
N PHE A 341 12.94 18.69 19.13
CA PHE A 341 12.17 17.53 18.72
C PHE A 341 10.68 17.78 18.92
N ASN A 342 9.85 17.09 18.14
CA ASN A 342 8.43 16.97 18.43
C ASN A 342 7.96 15.55 18.11
N LEU A 343 6.85 15.15 18.73
CA LEU A 343 6.22 13.87 18.42
C LEU A 343 5.47 13.97 17.10
N ALA A 344 5.68 13.00 16.22
CA ALA A 344 4.82 12.81 15.07
C ALA A 344 3.41 12.42 15.54
N ASN A 345 2.39 13.01 14.93
CA ASN A 345 1.02 12.58 15.15
C ASN A 345 0.78 11.18 14.52
N ASN A 346 -0.44 10.67 14.62
CA ASN A 346 -0.80 9.35 14.07
C ASN A 346 -0.64 9.25 12.54
N VAL A 347 -0.56 10.39 11.85
CA VAL A 347 -0.39 10.47 10.39
C VAL A 347 1.03 10.85 9.99
N GLY A 348 2.00 10.68 10.90
CA GLY A 348 3.40 10.84 10.58
C GLY A 348 3.84 12.27 10.27
N ARG A 349 3.15 13.26 10.85
CA ARG A 349 3.49 14.68 10.76
C ARG A 349 3.99 15.19 12.11
N ALA A 350 5.16 15.82 12.10
CA ALA A 350 5.73 16.54 13.25
C ALA A 350 6.02 17.99 12.85
N GLN A 351 5.82 18.93 13.78
CA GLN A 351 6.10 20.34 13.52
C GLN A 351 6.95 20.96 14.62
N LEU A 352 7.87 21.83 14.23
CA LEU A 352 8.65 22.65 15.16
C LEU A 352 8.56 24.10 14.71
N THR A 353 8.25 25.00 15.63
CA THR A 353 8.30 26.45 15.35
C THR A 353 9.63 27.02 15.86
N ALA A 354 10.33 27.74 15.00
CA ALA A 354 11.57 28.43 15.33
C ALA A 354 11.56 29.86 14.78
N THR A 355 12.09 30.82 15.54
CA THR A 355 12.23 32.21 15.11
C THR A 355 13.72 32.52 14.93
N PRO A 356 14.28 32.35 13.71
CA PRO A 356 15.64 32.74 13.44
C PRO A 356 15.84 34.24 13.72
N PRO A 357 16.98 34.65 14.29
CA PRO A 357 17.31 36.07 14.50
C PRO A 357 17.21 36.92 13.23
N ALA A 358 16.90 38.21 13.36
CA ALA A 358 16.79 39.11 12.21
C ALA A 358 18.14 39.47 11.57
N ASP A 359 19.26 39.21 12.24
CA ASP A 359 20.61 39.49 11.77
C ASP A 359 21.18 38.42 10.82
N ILE A 360 20.48 37.30 10.64
CA ILE A 360 20.85 36.24 9.69
C ILE A 360 20.20 36.39 8.31
N VAL A 361 19.54 37.52 8.03
CA VAL A 361 18.94 37.80 6.71
C VAL A 361 19.99 37.64 5.60
N GLY A 362 19.63 36.90 4.55
CA GLY A 362 20.48 36.63 3.40
C GLY A 362 21.48 35.50 3.60
N LEU A 363 21.54 34.87 4.78
CA LEU A 363 22.34 33.68 5.03
C LEU A 363 21.54 32.42 4.72
N THR A 364 22.19 31.46 4.06
CA THR A 364 21.61 30.15 3.75
C THR A 364 21.96 29.14 4.84
N PHE A 365 20.95 28.39 5.28
CA PHE A 365 21.11 27.24 6.18
C PHE A 365 20.44 26.01 5.58
N HIS A 366 20.90 24.84 5.99
CA HIS A 366 20.42 23.55 5.51
C HIS A 366 19.70 22.81 6.64
N LEU A 367 18.39 22.64 6.52
CA LEU A 367 17.57 22.01 7.55
C LEU A 367 17.30 20.55 7.20
N GLN A 368 17.28 19.67 8.20
CA GLN A 368 16.93 18.28 8.01
C GLN A 368 16.22 17.74 9.26
N ALA A 369 15.26 16.84 9.05
CA ALA A 369 14.58 16.13 10.11
C ALA A 369 15.06 14.68 10.19
N LEU A 370 14.95 14.10 11.37
CA LEU A 370 15.38 12.76 11.71
C LEU A 370 14.23 12.07 12.43
N ASP A 371 13.73 11.00 11.84
CA ASP A 371 12.78 10.11 12.47
C ASP A 371 13.53 9.04 13.26
N LEU A 372 13.50 9.15 14.58
CA LEU A 372 14.25 8.26 15.48
C LEU A 372 13.65 6.86 15.56
N ARG A 373 12.39 6.68 15.20
CA ARG A 373 11.70 5.38 15.24
C ARG A 373 11.77 4.67 13.89
N GLY A 374 11.54 5.39 12.79
CA GLY A 374 11.70 4.85 11.44
C GLY A 374 13.14 4.78 10.94
N CYS A 375 14.11 5.28 11.75
CA CYS A 375 15.53 5.36 11.39
C CYS A 375 15.77 5.99 10.01
N ALA A 376 15.06 7.07 9.71
CA ALA A 376 15.10 7.77 8.42
C ALA A 376 15.45 9.24 8.60
N THR A 377 16.10 9.84 7.60
CA THR A 377 16.31 11.29 7.53
C THR A 377 15.50 11.88 6.40
N SER A 378 15.04 13.11 6.58
CA SER A 378 14.26 13.79 5.55
C SER A 378 15.15 14.25 4.40
N ASN A 379 14.56 14.79 3.34
CA ASN A 379 15.31 15.65 2.42
C ASN A 379 16.04 16.79 3.18
N VAL A 380 17.15 17.27 2.62
CA VAL A 380 17.83 18.47 3.09
C VAL A 380 17.16 19.70 2.49
N ARG A 381 16.56 20.54 3.33
CA ARG A 381 15.87 21.77 2.93
C ARG A 381 16.79 22.97 3.09
N SER A 382 17.27 23.52 1.99
CA SER A 382 18.08 24.75 1.99
C SER A 382 17.17 25.99 2.01
N VAL A 383 17.37 26.89 2.97
CA VAL A 383 16.59 28.12 3.14
C VAL A 383 17.54 29.29 3.29
N THR A 384 17.30 30.34 2.50
CA THR A 384 17.93 31.65 2.71
C THR A 384 16.93 32.51 3.45
N PHE A 385 17.24 32.84 4.71
CA PHE A 385 16.31 33.52 5.62
C PHE A 385 16.25 35.04 5.41
#